data_AF-A0A7X8Y1M2-F1
#
_entry.id   AF-A0A7X8Y1M2-F1
#
_cell.length_a   1.000
_cell.length_b   1.000
_cell.length_c   1.000
_cell.angle_alpha   90.00
_cell.angle_beta   90.00
_cell.angle_gamma   90.00
#
_symmetry.space_group_name_H-M   'P 1'
#
loop_
_entity.id
_entity.type
_entity.pdbx_description
1 polymer ?
#
loop_
_entity_poly.entity_id
_entity_poly.type
_entity_poly.pdbx_seq_one_letter_code
_entity_poly.pdbx_strand_id
1 'polypeptide(L)'
;MIPTEPQLKLEARLAAIEYMVAHTLSRLYLMLGVTDEQLDEMEVVSRGTLSRMTLAGVEPVVGDMFAGELQDNIERLTAITRDLRDLTMGKTHS
;
A
#
# COMPACT_ATOMS: atom_id res chain seq x y z
N MET A 1 -16.54 18.92 -9.36
CA MET A 1 -16.15 18.61 -10.76
C MET A 1 -16.51 17.15 -11.01
N ILE A 2 -17.20 16.80 -12.10
CA ILE A 2 -17.50 15.40 -12.42
C ILE A 2 -16.30 14.83 -13.18
N PRO A 3 -15.71 13.70 -12.74
CA PRO A 3 -14.57 13.10 -13.42
C PRO A 3 -14.96 12.64 -14.83
N THR A 4 -14.03 12.84 -15.76
CA THR A 4 -14.18 12.44 -17.16
C THR A 4 -14.04 10.92 -17.31
N GLU A 5 -14.59 10.35 -18.37
CA GLU A 5 -14.49 8.90 -18.64
C GLU A 5 -13.02 8.38 -18.64
N PRO A 6 -12.03 9.09 -19.21
CA PRO A 6 -10.63 8.68 -19.11
C PRO A 6 -10.09 8.66 -17.68
N GLN A 7 -10.49 9.62 -16.84
CA GLN A 7 -10.09 9.69 -15.43
C GLN A 7 -10.67 8.50 -14.65
N LEU A 8 -11.96 8.20 -14.84
CA LEU A 8 -12.61 7.03 -14.22
C LEU A 8 -11.95 5.71 -14.65
N LYS A 9 -11.59 5.56 -15.93
CA LYS A 9 -10.87 4.37 -16.43
C LYS A 9 -9.48 4.25 -15.82
N LEU A 10 -8.78 5.35 -15.63
CA LEU A 10 -7.47 5.35 -14.99
C LEU A 10 -7.57 4.96 -13.51
N GLU A 11 -8.48 5.59 -12.76
CA GLU A 11 -8.73 5.29 -11.34
C GLU A 11 -9.11 3.82 -11.13
N ALA A 12 -10.01 3.28 -11.97
CA ALA A 12 -10.39 1.87 -11.91
C ALA A 12 -9.20 0.93 -12.14
N ARG A 13 -8.32 1.26 -13.09
CA ARG A 13 -7.10 0.47 -13.37
C ARG A 13 -6.11 0.54 -12.21
N LEU A 14 -5.91 1.72 -11.61
CA LEU A 14 -5.05 1.89 -10.46
C LEU A 14 -5.58 1.10 -9.26
N ALA A 15 -6.88 1.21 -8.96
CA ALA A 15 -7.51 0.45 -7.89
C ALA A 15 -7.40 -1.08 -8.10
N ALA A 16 -7.51 -1.56 -9.34
CA ALA A 16 -7.31 -2.98 -9.65
C ALA A 16 -5.87 -3.43 -9.40
N ILE A 17 -4.88 -2.59 -9.73
CA ILE A 17 -3.46 -2.86 -9.47
C ILE A 17 -3.20 -2.88 -7.96
N GLU A 18 -3.69 -1.89 -7.22
CA GLU A 18 -3.59 -1.84 -5.75
C GLU A 18 -4.13 -3.11 -5.11
N TYR A 19 -5.32 -3.55 -5.54
CA TYR A 19 -5.92 -4.80 -5.07
C TYR A 19 -5.04 -6.01 -5.37
N MET A 20 -4.53 -6.15 -6.60
CA MET A 20 -3.69 -7.29 -6.99
C MET A 20 -2.39 -7.35 -6.19
N VAL A 21 -1.77 -6.19 -5.95
CA VAL A 21 -0.55 -6.08 -5.14
C VAL A 21 -0.85 -6.49 -3.69
N ALA A 22 -1.88 -5.90 -3.07
CA ALA A 22 -2.26 -6.21 -1.70
C ALA A 22 -2.66 -7.69 -1.53
N HIS A 23 -3.40 -8.24 -2.48
CA HIS A 23 -3.76 -9.65 -2.51
C HIS A 23 -2.52 -10.55 -2.57
N THR A 24 -1.58 -10.25 -3.46
CA THR A 24 -0.34 -11.03 -3.61
C THR A 24 0.50 -10.97 -2.34
N LEU A 25 0.69 -9.78 -1.76
CA LEU A 25 1.44 -9.60 -0.51
C LEU A 25 0.78 -10.34 0.65
N SER A 26 -0.54 -10.28 0.76
CA SER A 26 -1.31 -11.01 1.78
C SER A 26 -1.03 -12.52 1.70
N ARG A 27 -1.05 -13.10 0.49
CA ARG A 27 -0.72 -14.51 0.29
C ARG A 27 0.72 -14.85 0.66
N LEU A 28 1.67 -13.97 0.36
CA LEU A 28 3.08 -14.15 0.73
C LEU A 28 3.27 -14.08 2.25
N TYR A 29 2.64 -13.13 2.93
CA TYR A 29 2.70 -13.03 4.40
C TYR A 29 2.15 -14.29 5.08
N LEU A 30 1.05 -14.84 4.58
CA LEU A 30 0.52 -16.12 5.06
C LEU A 30 1.50 -17.28 4.82
N MET A 31 2.06 -17.36 3.61
CA MET A 31 2.98 -18.44 3.24
C MET A 31 4.27 -18.42 4.07
N LEU A 32 4.74 -17.22 4.43
CA LEU A 32 5.94 -17.01 5.23
C LEU A 32 5.67 -17.02 6.74
N GLY A 33 4.40 -17.08 7.17
CA GLY A 33 4.02 -17.06 8.58
C GLY A 33 4.36 -15.74 9.28
N VAL A 34 4.25 -14.61 8.56
CA VAL A 34 4.59 -13.29 9.09
C VAL A 34 3.62 -12.89 10.19
N THR A 35 4.14 -12.54 11.37
CA THR A 35 3.33 -12.12 12.53
C THR A 35 2.93 -10.64 12.46
N ASP A 36 2.00 -10.23 13.31
CA ASP A 36 1.57 -8.83 13.40
C ASP A 36 2.70 -7.91 13.84
N GLU A 37 3.53 -8.36 14.79
CA GLU A 37 4.70 -7.59 15.24
C GLU A 37 5.69 -7.36 14.11
N GLN A 38 5.92 -8.37 13.25
CA GLN A 38 6.79 -8.23 12.09
C GLN A 38 6.22 -7.26 11.05
N LEU A 39 4.89 -7.22 10.88
CA LEU A 39 4.26 -6.23 10.01
C LEU A 39 4.39 -4.80 10.55
N ASP A 40 4.24 -4.63 11.87
CA ASP A 40 4.42 -3.32 12.52
C ASP A 40 5.87 -2.83 12.42
N GLU A 41 6.86 -3.72 12.59
CA GLU A 41 8.27 -3.39 12.36
C GLU A 41 8.54 -2.98 10.91
N MET A 42 7.96 -3.70 9.94
CA MET A 42 8.08 -3.37 8.52
C MET A 42 7.46 -2.00 8.20
N GLU A 43 6.34 -1.64 8.84
CA GLU A 43 5.69 -0.35 8.67
C GLU A 43 6.58 0.81 9.17
N VAL A 44 7.20 0.64 10.34
CA VAL A 44 8.15 1.62 10.91
C VAL A 44 9.35 1.82 9.99
N VAL A 45 9.94 0.74 9.48
CA VAL A 45 11.09 0.80 8.56
C VAL A 45 10.70 1.45 7.23
N SER A 46 9.52 1.13 6.71
CA SER A 46 9.00 1.68 5.46
C SER A 46 8.75 3.19 5.58
N ARG A 47 8.09 3.65 6.65
CA ARG A 47 7.92 5.08 6.95
C ARG A 47 9.27 5.81 7.06
N GLY A 48 10.23 5.21 7.76
CA GLY A 48 11.59 5.75 7.86
C GLY A 48 12.33 5.82 6.53
N THR A 49 12.04 4.92 5.60
CA THR A 49 12.67 4.88 4.27
C THR A 49 12.05 5.91 3.34
N LEU A 50 10.72 6.04 3.35
CA LEU A 50 9.97 7.03 2.57
C LEU A 50 10.30 8.46 2.99
N SER A 51 10.43 8.73 4.29
CA SER A 51 10.81 10.06 4.78
C SER A 51 12.23 10.48 4.38
N ARG A 52 13.06 9.53 3.95
CA ARG A 52 14.41 9.78 3.42
C ARG A 52 14.47 9.72 1.90
N MET A 53 13.36 9.44 1.22
CA MET A 53 13.33 9.29 -0.23
C MET A 53 13.38 10.67 -0.89
N THR A 54 14.45 10.93 -1.63
CA THR A 54 14.56 12.14 -2.46
C THR A 54 14.27 11.77 -3.91
N LEU A 55 13.27 12.42 -4.50
CA LEU A 55 12.96 12.26 -5.92
C LEU A 55 13.92 13.11 -6.74
N ALA A 56 14.85 12.45 -7.43
CA ALA A 56 15.81 13.14 -8.29
C ALA A 56 15.09 13.91 -9.41
N GLY A 57 15.40 15.20 -9.56
CA GLY A 57 14.87 16.05 -10.63
C GLY A 57 13.52 16.73 -10.34
N VAL A 58 13.01 16.64 -9.11
CA VAL A 58 11.76 17.29 -8.67
C VAL A 58 12.09 18.50 -7.78
N GLU A 59 11.38 19.62 -7.93
CA GLU A 59 11.52 20.75 -7.00
C GLU A 59 11.21 20.31 -5.56
N PRO A 60 11.96 20.76 -4.54
CA PRO A 60 11.83 20.28 -3.16
C PRO A 60 10.38 20.29 -2.62
N VAL A 61 9.63 21.35 -2.93
CA VAL A 61 8.22 21.51 -2.50
C VAL A 61 7.30 20.46 -3.12
N VAL A 62 7.54 20.08 -4.38
CA VAL A 62 6.79 19.03 -5.08
C VAL A 62 7.23 17.65 -4.58
N GLY A 63 8.51 17.50 -4.23
CA GLY A 63 9.05 16.30 -3.62
C GLY A 63 8.41 15.99 -2.26
N ASP A 64 8.28 17.00 -1.40
CA ASP A 64 7.67 16.84 -0.06
C ASP A 64 6.19 16.45 -0.15
N MET A 65 5.43 17.12 -1.04
CA MET A 65 4.02 16.79 -1.29
C MET A 65 3.85 15.35 -1.81
N PHE A 66 4.66 14.96 -2.79
CA PHE A 66 4.59 13.63 -3.38
C PHE A 66 5.03 12.54 -2.39
N ALA A 67 6.00 12.82 -1.52
CA ALA A 67 6.40 11.91 -0.44
C ALA A 67 5.24 11.66 0.55
N GLY A 68 4.47 12.71 0.88
CA GLY A 68 3.26 12.59 1.69
C GLY A 68 2.20 11.72 1.03
N GLU A 69 1.86 11.99 -0.24
CA GLU A 69 0.89 11.17 -0.99
C GLU A 69 1.35 9.72 -1.12
N LEU A 70 2.65 9.48 -1.33
CA LEU A 70 3.21 8.15 -1.40
C LEU A 70 3.09 7.41 -0.06
N GLN A 71 3.32 8.10 1.05
CA GLN A 71 3.15 7.53 2.39
C GLN A 71 1.69 7.13 2.62
N ASP A 72 0.73 8.01 2.34
CA ASP A 72 -0.70 7.73 2.51
C ASP A 72 -1.14 6.51 1.68
N ASN A 73 -0.66 6.41 0.44
CA ASN A 73 -0.96 5.27 -0.43
C ASN A 73 -0.36 3.95 0.09
N ILE A 74 0.84 3.98 0.67
CA ILE A 74 1.49 2.81 1.24
C ILE A 74 0.78 2.36 2.52
N GLU A 75 0.37 3.29 3.37
CA GLU A 75 -0.42 2.99 4.57
C GLU A 75 -1.75 2.33 4.20
N ARG A 76 -2.44 2.88 3.19
CA ARG A 76 -3.67 2.29 2.64
C ARG A 76 -3.43 0.88 2.09
N LEU A 77 -2.39 0.66 1.30
CA LEU A 77 -2.05 -0.66 0.76
C LEU A 77 -1.73 -1.68 1.88
N THR A 78 -1.05 -1.23 2.93
CA THR A 78 -0.73 -2.06 4.09
C THR A 78 -2.00 -2.49 4.82
N ALA A 79 -2.93 -1.56 5.05
CA ALA A 79 -4.22 -1.86 5.65
C ALA A 79 -5.02 -2.89 4.84
N ILE A 80 -5.16 -2.68 3.52
CA ILE A 80 -5.85 -3.63 2.63
C ILE A 80 -5.19 -5.02 2.67
N THR A 81 -3.86 -5.06 2.72
CA THR A 81 -3.11 -6.32 2.77
C THR A 81 -3.38 -7.09 4.08
N ARG A 82 -3.40 -6.39 5.22
CA ARG A 82 -3.74 -6.96 6.53
C ARG A 82 -5.19 -7.48 6.54
N ASP A 83 -6.15 -6.68 6.09
CA ASP A 83 -7.55 -7.08 6.00
C ASP A 83 -7.74 -8.36 5.15
N LEU A 84 -7.08 -8.43 3.99
CA LEU A 84 -7.14 -9.61 3.12
C LEU A 84 -6.50 -10.85 3.76
N ARG A 85 -5.40 -10.66 4.51
CA ARG A 85 -4.72 -11.73 5.24
C ARG A 85 -5.64 -12.30 6.33
N ASP A 86 -6.23 -11.42 7.13
CA ASP A 86 -7.05 -11.79 8.29
C ASP A 86 -8.36 -12.45 7.85
N LEU A 87 -9.00 -11.95 6.78
CA LEU A 87 -10.13 -12.61 6.12
C LEU A 87 -9.80 -14.03 5.65
N THR A 88 -8.56 -14.26 5.23
CA THR A 88 -8.11 -15.58 4.79
C THR A 88 -7.83 -16.50 5.97
N MET A 89 -7.28 -15.98 7.08
CA MET A 89 -7.07 -16.73 8.33
C MET A 89 -8.38 -17.11 9.02
N GLY A 90 -9.38 -16.23 9.01
CA GLY A 90 -10.71 -16.50 9.55
C GLY A 90 -11.44 -17.61 8.79
N LYS A 91 -11.14 -17.79 7.50
CA LYS A 91 -11.68 -18.89 6.67
C LYS A 91 -10.98 -20.23 6.87
N THR A 92 -9.74 -20.25 7.37
CA THR A 92 -9.02 -21.51 7.67
C THR A 92 -9.32 -22.07 9.06
N HIS A 93 -10.01 -21.32 9.92
CA HIS A 93 -10.36 -21.72 11.29
C HIS A 93 -11.88 -21.91 11.51
N SER A 94 -12.69 -21.88 10.46
CA SER A 94 -14.11 -22.34 10.44
C SER A 94 -14.24 -23.64 9.67
#